data_AF-A0A2V6RN31-F1
#
_entry.id   AF-A0A2V6RN31-F1
#
_cell.length_a   1.000
_cell.length_b   1.000
_cell.length_c   1.000
_cell.angle_alpha   90.00
_cell.angle_beta   90.00
_cell.angle_gamma   90.00
#
_symmetry.space_group_name_H-M   'P 1'
#
loop_
_entity.id
_entity.type
_entity.pdbx_description
1 polymer ?
#
loop_
_entity_poly.entity_id
_entity_poly.type
_entity_poly.pdbx_seq_one_letter_code
_entity_poly.pdbx_strand_id
1 'polypeptide(L)'
;MGSRSPAGSDDRAGDDARGLDPGAGSGSAARAHHRPRLRLSRGYDRRADGRHRTPRLRLQPQRRRRGAVHPDVRRGRRRAPRDPVLPNPDDQIHRPRPGGGELVRALAQAQGDRRGRTGRAGQRARVSGFLVLVAAELEARGLARTLGLRRLTSSPWSRFGADGLEVRVVGLRAAGLAARGLGDHDPPDLLISAGSCGALSPALARTGALVLPEVVLAPAGPPLAVDPGAHTRALAAAARAGLAPATGPLATVEEVVDTPAAKAALAHRTGAIAVDMESAVILAVARERGLAAIVVRGVSDTADQSLPPGLARLVDAGGQTRPARAAALILRRPALLGQAWALRRGILLALTAVAVVVRELGETG
;
A
#
# COMPACT_ATOMS: atom_id res chain seq x y z
N MET A 1 -53.18 6.12 33.72
CA MET A 1 -53.63 5.49 34.99
C MET A 1 -52.89 4.16 35.11
N GLY A 2 -52.27 3.77 36.22
CA GLY A 2 -52.08 4.47 37.49
C GLY A 2 -51.98 3.47 38.65
N SER A 3 -51.01 3.68 39.56
CA SER A 3 -50.80 2.95 40.83
C SER A 3 -50.23 1.52 40.76
N ARG A 4 -49.45 1.02 41.74
CA ARG A 4 -48.67 1.67 42.82
C ARG A 4 -47.66 0.65 43.40
N SER A 5 -46.51 1.12 43.89
CA SER A 5 -45.67 0.36 44.84
C SER A 5 -46.23 0.44 46.26
N PRO A 6 -45.78 -0.46 47.16
CA PRO A 6 -44.98 -0.03 48.33
C PRO A 6 -43.72 -0.93 48.51
N ALA A 7 -42.70 -0.69 49.36
CA ALA A 7 -42.15 0.42 50.16
C ALA A 7 -41.66 -0.13 51.54
N GLY A 8 -40.48 0.31 52.02
CA GLY A 8 -39.84 -0.07 53.30
C GLY A 8 -39.09 -1.43 53.27
N SER A 9 -38.12 -1.77 54.13
CA SER A 9 -37.43 -1.04 55.22
C SER A 9 -36.30 -1.95 55.81
N ASP A 10 -35.23 -1.55 56.51
CA ASP A 10 -34.54 -0.26 56.78
C ASP A 10 -33.07 -0.52 57.24
N ASP A 11 -32.29 0.55 57.45
CA ASP A 11 -30.93 0.75 58.03
C ASP A 11 -30.19 -0.33 58.88
N ARG A 12 -28.84 -0.34 58.74
CA ARG A 12 -27.81 0.13 59.73
C ARG A 12 -26.40 -0.27 59.23
N ALA A 13 -25.46 0.65 58.97
CA ALA A 13 -24.74 1.53 59.91
C ALA A 13 -23.83 0.76 60.89
N GLY A 14 -22.51 0.89 60.68
CA GLY A 14 -21.45 0.23 61.45
C GLY A 14 -20.09 0.87 61.11
N ASP A 15 -19.87 2.05 61.66
CA ASP A 15 -18.59 2.76 61.66
C ASP A 15 -17.78 2.30 62.88
N ASP A 16 -16.47 2.07 62.72
CA ASP A 16 -15.51 2.37 63.79
C ASP A 16 -14.07 2.40 63.27
N ALA A 17 -13.37 3.49 63.57
CA ALA A 17 -11.99 3.73 63.19
C ALA A 17 -11.03 3.54 64.38
N ARG A 18 -9.78 3.16 64.11
CA ARG A 18 -8.53 3.81 64.61
C ARG A 18 -7.27 2.98 64.30
N GLY A 19 -6.17 3.67 63.99
CA GLY A 19 -4.87 3.05 63.72
C GLY A 19 -3.81 4.01 63.16
N LEU A 20 -3.42 5.02 63.94
CA LEU A 20 -2.17 5.79 63.77
C LEU A 20 -0.97 4.86 64.14
N ASP A 21 0.30 5.07 63.77
CA ASP A 21 1.08 6.31 63.56
C ASP A 21 2.38 6.00 62.75
N PRO A 22 3.18 6.99 62.28
CA PRO A 22 4.37 6.74 61.46
C PRO A 22 5.68 6.69 62.26
N GLY A 23 6.57 5.72 61.94
CA GLY A 23 7.90 5.59 62.53
C GLY A 23 9.02 6.23 61.69
N ALA A 24 9.74 7.19 62.26
CA ALA A 24 10.94 7.78 61.65
C ALA A 24 12.19 6.91 61.87
N GLY A 25 13.13 6.94 60.91
CA GLY A 25 14.43 6.26 61.02
C GLY A 25 15.49 6.96 60.18
N SER A 26 16.47 7.59 60.83
CA SER A 26 17.58 8.30 60.20
C SER A 26 18.76 7.36 59.90
N GLY A 27 19.51 7.64 58.83
CA GLY A 27 20.65 6.81 58.41
C GLY A 27 21.59 7.54 57.44
N SER A 28 22.65 8.14 57.98
CA SER A 28 23.68 8.87 57.22
C SER A 28 24.69 7.92 56.56
N ALA A 29 25.10 8.21 55.32
CA ALA A 29 26.48 8.01 54.87
C ALA A 29 26.76 8.76 53.54
N ALA A 30 27.66 9.74 53.58
CA ALA A 30 28.25 10.32 52.37
C ALA A 30 29.34 9.40 51.80
N ARG A 31 29.56 9.45 50.48
CA ARG A 31 30.87 9.18 49.84
C ARG A 31 30.92 9.82 48.45
N ALA A 32 31.65 10.92 48.35
CA ALA A 32 32.01 11.54 47.08
C ALA A 32 33.33 10.93 46.59
N HIS A 33 33.43 10.53 45.31
CA HIS A 33 34.71 10.41 44.63
C HIS A 33 34.64 10.85 43.16
N HIS A 34 35.29 11.99 42.92
CA HIS A 34 36.29 12.21 41.88
C HIS A 34 36.00 11.91 40.40
N ARG A 35 35.78 13.00 39.65
CA ARG A 35 36.28 13.14 38.28
C ARG A 35 37.79 13.45 38.30
N PRO A 36 38.51 13.14 37.22
CA PRO A 36 39.58 13.99 36.71
C PRO A 36 39.13 14.67 35.41
N ARG A 37 39.36 15.99 35.33
CA ARG A 37 39.36 16.75 34.07
C ARG A 37 40.78 16.72 33.51
N LEU A 38 40.95 16.50 32.22
CA LEU A 38 42.16 16.93 31.50
C LEU A 38 41.82 18.14 30.64
N ARG A 39 42.60 19.21 30.79
CA ARG A 39 42.42 20.47 30.06
C ARG A 39 43.76 20.89 29.45
N LEU A 40 43.79 20.89 28.12
CA LEU A 40 44.55 21.79 27.23
C LEU A 40 46.09 21.83 27.33
N SER A 41 46.69 21.95 26.15
CA SER A 41 47.76 22.91 25.93
C SER A 41 47.39 23.75 24.70
N ARG A 42 47.59 25.07 24.79
CA ARG A 42 47.39 26.02 23.68
C ARG A 42 48.74 26.25 23.00
N GLY A 43 48.75 26.23 21.68
CA GLY A 43 49.75 26.93 20.87
C GLY A 43 49.09 28.13 20.19
N TYR A 44 49.62 29.32 20.42
CA TYR A 44 49.30 30.52 19.63
C TYR A 44 50.20 30.53 18.39
N ASP A 45 49.74 31.06 17.25
CA ASP A 45 50.32 32.32 16.78
C ASP A 45 49.42 33.12 15.80
N ARG A 46 49.82 34.36 15.51
CA ARG A 46 49.04 35.42 14.85
C ARG A 46 49.60 35.86 13.48
N ARG A 47 48.67 36.16 12.56
CA ARG A 47 48.67 37.25 11.54
C ARG A 47 49.82 37.35 10.50
N ALA A 48 49.44 37.42 9.22
CA ALA A 48 49.48 38.64 8.37
C ALA A 48 49.80 38.36 6.87
N ASP A 49 49.00 38.99 6.00
CA ASP A 49 49.26 39.52 4.64
C ASP A 49 50.18 38.80 3.62
N GLY A 50 49.66 38.61 2.40
CA GLY A 50 50.46 38.21 1.23
C GLY A 50 49.64 37.94 -0.05
N ARG A 51 49.52 38.94 -0.92
CA ARG A 51 48.80 38.89 -2.21
C ARG A 51 49.39 37.85 -3.19
N HIS A 52 48.56 37.10 -3.95
CA HIS A 52 48.39 37.25 -5.42
C HIS A 52 47.78 36.03 -6.17
N ARG A 53 46.82 36.35 -7.08
CA ARG A 53 46.54 35.80 -8.43
C ARG A 53 46.23 34.30 -8.66
N THR A 54 45.01 34.11 -9.19
CA THR A 54 44.38 33.05 -10.01
C THR A 54 45.19 32.55 -11.25
N PRO A 55 44.72 31.56 -12.09
CA PRO A 55 43.48 30.74 -12.07
C PRO A 55 43.59 29.22 -12.41
N ARG A 56 42.48 28.49 -12.18
CA ARG A 56 41.88 27.36 -12.96
C ARG A 56 42.78 26.41 -13.79
N LEU A 57 42.75 25.12 -13.45
CA LEU A 57 43.04 24.01 -14.37
C LEU A 57 41.76 23.35 -14.90
N ARG A 58 41.66 23.19 -16.22
CA ARG A 58 40.68 22.30 -16.90
C ARG A 58 41.35 20.96 -17.20
N LEU A 59 40.64 19.85 -17.00
CA LEU A 59 41.06 18.51 -17.44
C LEU A 59 40.01 17.91 -18.37
N GLN A 60 40.43 17.66 -19.62
CA GLN A 60 39.69 16.98 -20.69
C GLN A 60 40.72 16.61 -21.81
N PRO A 61 40.43 15.65 -22.70
CA PRO A 61 40.86 14.26 -22.48
C PRO A 61 41.78 13.73 -23.60
N GLN A 62 42.36 12.54 -23.42
CA GLN A 62 42.98 11.80 -24.53
C GLN A 62 42.49 10.35 -24.65
N ARG A 63 42.38 9.89 -25.89
CA ARG A 63 41.93 8.55 -26.30
C ARG A 63 42.86 8.00 -27.38
N ARG A 64 42.90 6.66 -27.44
CA ARG A 64 43.43 5.77 -28.51
C ARG A 64 44.92 5.40 -28.45
N ARG A 65 45.16 4.09 -28.43
CA ARG A 65 45.68 3.32 -29.60
C ARG A 65 45.20 1.87 -29.56
N ARG A 66 45.26 1.18 -30.71
CA ARG A 66 44.89 -0.24 -30.95
C ARG A 66 46.15 -1.04 -31.31
N GLY A 67 46.10 -2.35 -31.09
CA GLY A 67 47.05 -3.37 -31.59
C GLY A 67 47.09 -4.56 -30.62
N ALA A 68 47.24 -5.83 -31.03
CA ALA A 68 47.19 -6.44 -32.36
C ALA A 68 46.70 -7.90 -32.24
N VAL A 69 46.46 -8.59 -33.35
CA VAL A 69 46.00 -9.99 -33.42
C VAL A 69 47.13 -10.90 -33.92
N HIS A 70 47.21 -12.14 -33.45
CA HIS A 70 47.97 -13.22 -34.10
C HIS A 70 47.17 -14.54 -34.08
N PRO A 71 47.31 -15.45 -35.07
CA PRO A 71 46.38 -16.57 -35.28
C PRO A 71 46.94 -17.96 -34.87
N ASP A 72 46.16 -18.99 -35.20
CA ASP A 72 46.48 -20.43 -35.33
C ASP A 72 46.59 -21.33 -34.08
N VAL A 73 45.49 -22.05 -33.78
CA VAL A 73 45.50 -23.51 -33.49
C VAL A 73 44.28 -24.18 -34.16
N ARG A 74 44.42 -25.45 -34.56
CA ARG A 74 43.60 -26.19 -35.53
C ARG A 74 42.21 -26.65 -35.07
N ARG A 75 41.30 -26.84 -36.04
CA ARG A 75 40.01 -27.52 -35.89
C ARG A 75 40.17 -29.02 -35.62
N GLY A 76 39.52 -29.53 -34.57
CA GLY A 76 39.32 -30.96 -34.35
C GLY A 76 37.83 -31.32 -34.28
N ARG A 77 37.33 -32.20 -35.17
CA ARG A 77 36.01 -32.83 -35.04
C ARG A 77 36.12 -34.04 -34.10
N ARG A 78 35.28 -34.16 -33.07
CA ARG A 78 34.72 -35.46 -32.61
C ARG A 78 33.56 -35.31 -31.61
N ARG A 79 32.48 -36.02 -31.94
CA ARG A 79 31.36 -36.59 -31.16
C ARG A 79 31.08 -36.13 -29.73
N ALA A 80 29.79 -35.90 -29.46
CA ALA A 80 29.20 -35.83 -28.12
C ALA A 80 29.18 -37.21 -27.42
N PRO A 81 29.23 -37.25 -26.08
CA PRO A 81 28.64 -38.31 -25.27
C PRO A 81 27.20 -37.93 -24.85
N ARG A 82 26.31 -38.92 -24.88
CA ARG A 82 25.10 -38.92 -24.05
C ARG A 82 25.47 -39.58 -22.72
N ASP A 83 25.10 -38.98 -21.59
CA ASP A 83 24.20 -39.59 -20.62
C ASP A 83 23.91 -38.63 -19.45
N PRO A 84 22.70 -38.68 -18.86
CA PRO A 84 22.33 -37.82 -17.74
C PRO A 84 22.86 -38.35 -16.41
N VAL A 85 23.34 -37.46 -15.55
CA VAL A 85 23.63 -37.77 -14.15
C VAL A 85 22.31 -38.09 -13.44
N LEU A 86 22.17 -39.32 -12.91
CA LEU A 86 21.05 -39.72 -12.06
C LEU A 86 21.13 -38.96 -10.72
N PRO A 87 20.02 -38.35 -10.23
CA PRO A 87 19.98 -37.74 -8.90
C PRO A 87 20.08 -38.80 -7.80
N ASN A 88 20.80 -38.47 -6.73
CA ASN A 88 20.89 -39.28 -5.51
C ASN A 88 19.52 -39.29 -4.78
N PRO A 89 18.98 -40.44 -4.34
CA PRO A 89 17.64 -40.49 -3.73
C PRO A 89 17.45 -39.75 -2.39
N ASP A 90 18.53 -39.36 -1.72
CA ASP A 90 18.51 -38.84 -0.34
C ASP A 90 18.70 -37.31 -0.20
N ASP A 91 18.66 -36.54 -1.29
CA ASP A 91 18.82 -35.07 -1.22
C ASP A 91 17.57 -34.38 -0.63
N GLN A 92 17.68 -33.87 0.60
CA GLN A 92 16.57 -33.32 1.40
C GLN A 92 16.12 -31.90 0.99
N ILE A 93 16.18 -31.54 -0.29
CA ILE A 93 15.74 -30.23 -0.81
C ILE A 93 14.58 -30.40 -1.79
N HIS A 94 13.43 -30.91 -1.33
CA HIS A 94 12.08 -30.55 -1.83
C HIS A 94 10.99 -31.16 -0.93
N ARG A 95 10.42 -30.36 0.00
CA ARG A 95 9.06 -30.63 0.52
C ARG A 95 8.04 -29.80 -0.26
N PRO A 96 6.97 -30.39 -0.80
CA PRO A 96 5.90 -29.62 -1.42
C PRO A 96 5.13 -28.83 -0.35
N ARG A 97 4.91 -27.53 -0.59
CA ARG A 97 4.05 -26.70 0.27
C ARG A 97 2.59 -26.88 -0.13
N PRO A 98 1.66 -27.17 0.81
CA PRO A 98 0.24 -27.11 0.51
C PRO A 98 -0.19 -25.64 0.32
N GLY A 99 -0.96 -25.36 -0.73
CA GLY A 99 -1.54 -24.02 -1.00
C GLY A 99 -1.68 -23.67 -2.48
N GLY A 100 -0.74 -24.08 -3.34
CA GLY A 100 -0.79 -23.72 -4.77
C GLY A 100 -1.98 -24.32 -5.55
N GLY A 101 -2.40 -25.53 -5.18
CA GLY A 101 -3.49 -26.23 -5.87
C GLY A 101 -4.88 -25.63 -5.66
N GLU A 102 -5.08 -24.85 -4.60
CA GLU A 102 -6.37 -24.24 -4.27
C GLU A 102 -6.61 -22.97 -5.11
N LEU A 103 -5.55 -22.17 -5.31
CA LEU A 103 -5.55 -21.03 -6.23
C LEU A 103 -5.87 -21.46 -7.68
N VAL A 104 -5.26 -22.55 -8.15
CA VAL A 104 -5.49 -23.10 -9.50
C VAL A 104 -6.93 -23.63 -9.66
N ARG A 105 -7.51 -24.26 -8.62
CA ARG A 105 -8.91 -24.70 -8.65
C ARG A 105 -9.90 -23.53 -8.62
N ALA A 106 -9.63 -22.49 -7.82
CA ALA A 106 -10.46 -21.29 -7.77
C ALA A 106 -10.50 -20.56 -9.13
N LEU A 107 -9.36 -20.45 -9.80
CA LEU A 107 -9.26 -19.89 -11.16
C LEU A 107 -10.04 -20.73 -12.19
N ALA A 108 -10.01 -22.06 -12.09
CA ALA A 108 -10.75 -22.94 -12.99
C ALA A 108 -12.29 -22.86 -12.76
N GLN A 109 -12.73 -22.73 -11.51
CA GLN A 109 -14.17 -22.62 -11.18
C GLN A 109 -14.77 -21.28 -11.65
N ALA A 110 -14.01 -20.18 -11.57
CA ALA A 110 -14.45 -18.86 -12.04
C ALA A 110 -14.74 -18.79 -13.57
N GLN A 111 -14.22 -19.75 -14.35
CA GLN A 111 -14.42 -19.82 -15.80
C GLN A 111 -15.71 -20.57 -16.20
N GLY A 112 -16.36 -21.31 -15.29
CA GLY A 112 -17.48 -22.20 -15.62
C GLY A 112 -18.86 -21.54 -15.77
N ASP A 113 -19.09 -20.39 -15.12
CA ASP A 113 -20.46 -19.95 -14.73
C ASP A 113 -21.14 -18.94 -15.67
N ARG A 114 -20.58 -18.62 -16.83
CA ARG A 114 -21.18 -17.66 -17.79
C ARG A 114 -21.84 -18.34 -18.99
N ARG A 115 -23.02 -18.95 -18.79
CA ARG A 115 -23.96 -19.33 -19.88
C ARG A 115 -25.23 -18.47 -19.90
N GLY A 116 -25.25 -17.52 -20.84
CA GLY A 116 -26.43 -17.07 -21.60
C GLY A 116 -27.67 -16.55 -20.86
N ARG A 117 -27.85 -15.22 -20.83
CA ARG A 117 -29.18 -14.57 -20.81
C ARG A 117 -29.22 -13.40 -21.80
N THR A 118 -29.81 -13.64 -22.97
CA THR A 118 -30.20 -12.59 -23.92
C THR A 118 -31.58 -12.05 -23.54
N GLY A 119 -31.63 -10.82 -23.03
CA GLY A 119 -32.88 -10.12 -22.67
C GLY A 119 -32.92 -8.74 -23.32
N ARG A 120 -33.90 -8.51 -24.21
CA ARG A 120 -34.02 -7.31 -25.04
C ARG A 120 -34.96 -6.32 -24.34
N ALA A 121 -34.46 -5.18 -23.86
CA ALA A 121 -35.30 -4.13 -23.25
C ALA A 121 -34.71 -2.72 -23.45
N GLY A 122 -35.59 -1.78 -23.83
CA GLY A 122 -35.46 -0.32 -23.65
C GLY A 122 -34.11 0.34 -23.96
N GLN A 123 -33.90 0.76 -25.21
CA GLN A 123 -32.70 1.50 -25.63
C GLN A 123 -32.75 2.98 -25.20
N ARG A 124 -32.68 3.23 -23.90
CA ARG A 124 -32.09 4.48 -23.39
C ARG A 124 -30.59 4.42 -23.70
N ALA A 125 -30.02 5.52 -24.20
CA ALA A 125 -28.58 5.59 -24.45
C ALA A 125 -27.83 5.46 -23.13
N ARG A 126 -27.28 4.26 -22.84
CA ARG A 126 -26.39 4.05 -21.70
C ARG A 126 -25.16 4.93 -21.92
N VAL A 127 -24.93 5.89 -21.02
CA VAL A 127 -23.60 6.46 -20.84
C VAL A 127 -22.82 5.47 -19.98
N SER A 128 -22.46 4.37 -20.65
CA SER A 128 -21.74 3.24 -20.11
C SER A 128 -20.33 3.73 -19.73
N GLY A 129 -19.89 3.49 -18.49
CA GLY A 129 -18.81 4.26 -17.89
C GLY A 129 -18.01 3.55 -16.80
N PHE A 130 -16.85 4.14 -16.49
CA PHE A 130 -15.89 3.65 -15.51
C PHE A 130 -16.16 4.27 -14.14
N LEU A 131 -16.34 3.44 -13.12
CA LEU A 131 -16.47 3.89 -11.73
C LEU A 131 -15.23 3.50 -10.92
N VAL A 132 -14.50 4.51 -10.47
CA VAL A 132 -13.31 4.38 -9.62
C VAL A 132 -13.69 4.60 -8.16
N LEU A 133 -13.41 3.62 -7.31
CA LEU A 133 -13.62 3.70 -5.87
C LEU A 133 -12.28 3.82 -5.15
N VAL A 134 -12.15 4.83 -4.29
CA VAL A 134 -10.94 5.09 -3.49
C VAL A 134 -11.26 5.19 -2.00
N ALA A 135 -10.27 4.93 -1.14
CA ALA A 135 -10.45 4.92 0.30
C ALA A 135 -10.53 6.34 0.88
N ALA A 136 -9.67 7.26 0.39
CA ALA A 136 -9.51 8.59 0.99
C ALA A 136 -9.72 9.76 0.03
N GLU A 137 -10.12 10.90 0.57
CA GLU A 137 -10.26 12.17 -0.16
C GLU A 137 -8.92 12.68 -0.73
N LEU A 138 -7.80 12.35 -0.07
CA LEU A 138 -6.47 12.63 -0.60
C LEU A 138 -6.23 11.88 -1.91
N GLU A 139 -6.70 10.64 -2.01
CA GLU A 139 -6.59 9.80 -3.21
C GLU A 139 -7.52 10.32 -4.30
N ALA A 140 -8.80 10.60 -3.99
CA ALA A 140 -9.76 11.13 -4.94
C ALA A 140 -9.27 12.45 -5.56
N ARG A 141 -8.79 13.40 -4.74
CA ARG A 141 -8.19 14.65 -5.22
C ARG A 141 -6.88 14.42 -5.99
N GLY A 142 -6.10 13.41 -5.62
CA GLY A 142 -4.87 13.03 -6.33
C GLY A 142 -5.20 12.60 -7.77
N LEU A 143 -6.05 11.58 -7.90
CA LEU A 143 -6.53 11.07 -9.19
C LEU A 143 -7.22 12.18 -9.99
N ALA A 144 -8.17 12.91 -9.40
CA ALA A 144 -8.92 13.96 -10.10
C ALA A 144 -8.04 15.06 -10.70
N ARG A 145 -6.95 15.48 -10.02
CA ARG A 145 -6.01 16.46 -10.59
C ARG A 145 -5.27 15.90 -11.80
N THR A 146 -4.75 14.67 -11.70
CA THR A 146 -3.99 14.04 -12.80
C THR A 146 -4.91 13.67 -13.99
N LEU A 147 -6.16 13.32 -13.72
CA LEU A 147 -7.17 12.94 -14.70
C LEU A 147 -7.97 14.12 -15.27
N GLY A 148 -7.77 15.35 -14.78
CA GLY A 148 -8.52 16.53 -15.22
C GLY A 148 -9.99 16.57 -14.78
N LEU A 149 -10.38 15.75 -13.79
CA LEU A 149 -11.78 15.60 -13.38
C LEU A 149 -12.28 16.79 -12.55
N ARG A 150 -13.43 17.34 -12.95
CA ARG A 150 -14.16 18.35 -12.16
C ARG A 150 -14.84 17.72 -10.95
N ARG A 151 -14.96 18.48 -9.86
CA ARG A 151 -15.74 18.07 -8.67
C ARG A 151 -17.23 18.10 -9.01
N LEU A 152 -17.96 17.03 -8.70
CA LEU A 152 -19.40 16.95 -8.86
C LEU A 152 -20.06 17.41 -7.55
N THR A 153 -20.85 18.48 -7.62
CA THR A 153 -21.46 19.14 -6.45
C THR A 153 -22.78 18.52 -6.00
N SER A 154 -23.33 17.58 -6.76
CA SER A 154 -24.62 16.89 -6.53
C SER A 154 -24.57 15.81 -5.43
N SER A 155 -23.63 15.90 -4.48
CA SER A 155 -23.49 14.95 -3.38
C SER A 155 -22.85 15.60 -2.14
N PRO A 156 -23.27 15.22 -0.92
CA PRO A 156 -22.55 15.59 0.30
C PRO A 156 -21.15 14.97 0.38
N TRP A 157 -20.88 13.92 -0.40
CA TRP A 157 -19.59 13.24 -0.46
C TRP A 157 -18.76 13.75 -1.65
N SER A 158 -17.43 13.73 -1.52
CA SER A 158 -16.56 14.10 -2.64
C SER A 158 -16.66 13.09 -3.78
N ARG A 159 -17.12 13.61 -4.91
CA ARG A 159 -17.20 12.94 -6.21
C ARG A 159 -16.48 13.79 -7.24
N PHE A 160 -15.81 13.15 -8.20
CA PHE A 160 -15.16 13.82 -9.32
C PHE A 160 -15.50 13.06 -10.60
N GLY A 161 -15.71 13.73 -11.73
CA GLY A 161 -15.97 13.02 -12.97
C GLY A 161 -16.06 13.89 -14.23
N ALA A 162 -15.75 13.27 -15.35
CA ALA A 162 -15.82 13.79 -16.71
C ALA A 162 -15.94 12.58 -17.66
N ASP A 163 -16.63 12.76 -18.79
CA ASP A 163 -16.54 11.88 -19.97
C ASP A 163 -16.62 10.37 -19.67
N GLY A 164 -17.68 9.96 -18.96
CA GLY A 164 -17.93 8.56 -18.60
C GLY A 164 -17.09 8.00 -17.44
N LEU A 165 -16.11 8.75 -16.93
CA LEU A 165 -15.28 8.38 -15.78
C LEU A 165 -15.73 9.10 -14.50
N GLU A 166 -15.95 8.35 -13.42
CA GLU A 166 -16.28 8.91 -12.11
C GLU A 166 -15.37 8.34 -11.00
N VAL A 167 -14.96 9.19 -10.04
CA VAL A 167 -14.21 8.82 -8.83
C VAL A 167 -15.05 9.12 -7.59
N ARG A 168 -15.27 8.12 -6.73
CA ARG A 168 -16.02 8.23 -5.45
C ARG A 168 -15.18 7.80 -4.25
N VAL A 169 -15.29 8.54 -3.14
CA VAL A 169 -14.68 8.18 -1.85
C VAL A 169 -15.60 7.24 -1.07
N VAL A 170 -15.16 6.00 -0.88
CA VAL A 170 -15.89 4.97 -0.09
C VAL A 170 -15.41 4.84 1.34
N GLY A 171 -14.38 5.59 1.75
CA GLY A 171 -13.84 5.56 3.11
C GLY A 171 -12.85 4.43 3.35
N LEU A 172 -12.12 4.52 4.47
CA LEU A 172 -11.19 3.47 4.92
C LEU A 172 -11.95 2.15 5.15
N ARG A 173 -11.36 1.02 4.77
CA ARG A 173 -12.01 -0.31 4.75
C ARG A 173 -13.27 -0.39 3.88
N ALA A 174 -13.44 0.57 2.96
CA ALA A 174 -14.64 0.77 2.15
C ALA A 174 -15.92 0.88 3.00
N ALA A 175 -15.84 1.43 4.22
CA ALA A 175 -16.95 1.48 5.18
C ALA A 175 -18.21 2.22 4.65
N GLY A 176 -18.06 3.12 3.68
CA GLY A 176 -19.13 3.82 2.98
C GLY A 176 -19.57 3.19 1.66
N LEU A 177 -19.08 2.00 1.28
CA LEU A 177 -19.32 1.36 -0.03
C LEU A 177 -20.81 1.19 -0.33
N ALA A 178 -21.59 0.71 0.64
CA ALA A 178 -23.04 0.53 0.49
C ALA A 178 -23.78 1.86 0.26
N ALA A 179 -23.42 2.91 1.00
CA ALA A 179 -24.10 4.21 0.98
C ALA A 179 -23.59 5.20 -0.08
N ARG A 180 -22.40 4.97 -0.65
CA ARG A 180 -21.69 5.94 -1.52
C ARG A 180 -21.09 5.34 -2.78
N GLY A 181 -20.82 4.03 -2.78
CA GLY A 181 -20.09 3.36 -3.85
C GLY A 181 -20.96 3.17 -5.07
N LEU A 182 -21.84 2.17 -5.03
CA LEU A 182 -22.51 1.67 -6.24
C LEU A 182 -23.92 2.23 -6.45
N GLY A 183 -24.64 2.61 -5.37
CA GLY A 183 -25.96 3.25 -5.45
C GLY A 183 -27.04 2.44 -6.20
N ASP A 184 -28.07 3.15 -6.66
CA ASP A 184 -29.21 2.61 -7.44
C ASP A 184 -29.25 3.17 -8.87
N HIS A 185 -28.12 3.69 -9.36
CA HIS A 185 -27.98 4.19 -10.73
C HIS A 185 -27.66 3.07 -11.71
N ASP A 186 -27.68 3.36 -13.01
CA ASP A 186 -27.23 2.43 -14.05
C ASP A 186 -25.83 1.88 -13.70
N PRO A 187 -25.62 0.56 -13.82
CA PRO A 187 -24.37 -0.07 -13.42
C PRO A 187 -23.21 0.38 -14.32
N PRO A 188 -22.02 0.66 -13.76
CA PRO A 188 -20.82 0.93 -14.56
C PRO A 188 -20.40 -0.33 -15.32
N ASP A 189 -19.75 -0.17 -16.48
CA ASP A 189 -19.23 -1.33 -17.22
C ASP A 189 -18.01 -1.94 -16.54
N LEU A 190 -17.29 -1.13 -15.78
CA LEU A 190 -16.12 -1.55 -15.03
C LEU A 190 -16.01 -0.76 -13.72
N LEU A 191 -15.93 -1.50 -12.62
CA LEU A 191 -15.57 -1.00 -11.30
C LEU A 191 -14.05 -1.08 -11.11
N ILE A 192 -13.41 0.00 -10.67
CA ILE A 192 -11.98 0.05 -10.43
C ILE A 192 -11.74 0.35 -8.95
N SER A 193 -11.26 -0.63 -8.20
CA SER A 193 -10.71 -0.42 -6.85
C SER A 193 -9.32 0.22 -6.98
N ALA A 194 -9.22 1.52 -6.71
CA ALA A 194 -8.01 2.30 -6.98
C ALA A 194 -7.42 2.93 -5.73
N GLY A 195 -6.10 3.14 -5.71
CA GLY A 195 -5.42 3.93 -4.68
C GLY A 195 -4.03 3.42 -4.33
N SER A 196 -3.60 3.73 -3.12
CA SER A 196 -2.30 3.31 -2.57
C SER A 196 -2.32 1.88 -1.99
N CYS A 197 -1.15 1.26 -1.86
CA CYS A 197 -0.93 -0.03 -1.20
C CYS A 197 0.50 -0.09 -0.61
N GLY A 198 0.70 -0.88 0.43
CA GLY A 198 2.04 -1.20 0.94
C GLY A 198 2.65 -2.37 0.15
N ALA A 199 3.95 -2.33 -0.13
CA ALA A 199 4.64 -3.50 -0.69
C ALA A 199 4.90 -4.56 0.39
N LEU A 200 4.72 -5.83 0.02
CA LEU A 200 5.11 -7.00 0.82
C LEU A 200 6.31 -7.74 0.20
N SER A 201 6.39 -7.77 -1.13
CA SER A 201 7.51 -8.36 -1.86
C SER A 201 8.70 -7.38 -1.96
N PRO A 202 9.94 -7.80 -1.63
CA PRO A 202 11.15 -7.01 -1.88
C PRO A 202 11.38 -6.66 -3.36
N ALA A 203 10.75 -7.37 -4.30
CA ALA A 203 10.80 -7.02 -5.73
C ALA A 203 10.10 -5.68 -6.04
N LEU A 204 9.13 -5.27 -5.21
CA LEU A 204 8.48 -3.95 -5.28
C LEU A 204 9.34 -2.89 -4.55
N ALA A 205 10.61 -2.78 -4.94
CA ALA A 205 11.63 -1.98 -4.28
C ALA A 205 11.48 -0.45 -4.43
N ARG A 206 10.36 0.06 -4.97
CA ARG A 206 10.15 1.49 -5.28
C ARG A 206 8.73 1.93 -5.01
N THR A 207 8.58 3.07 -4.33
CA THR A 207 7.30 3.78 -4.26
C THR A 207 6.91 4.32 -5.63
N GLY A 208 5.61 4.28 -5.95
CA GLY A 208 5.09 4.52 -7.30
C GLY A 208 5.14 3.31 -8.24
N ALA A 209 5.68 2.16 -7.82
CA ALA A 209 5.52 0.92 -8.57
C ALA A 209 4.04 0.55 -8.69
N LEU A 210 3.63 0.08 -9.87
CA LEU A 210 2.25 -0.26 -10.19
C LEU A 210 1.97 -1.74 -9.90
N VAL A 211 0.81 -2.02 -9.28
CA VAL A 211 0.33 -3.37 -8.97
C VAL A 211 -1.07 -3.54 -9.57
N LEU A 212 -1.20 -4.54 -10.44
CA LEU A 212 -2.45 -4.96 -11.10
C LEU A 212 -2.69 -6.44 -10.73
N PRO A 213 -3.20 -6.74 -9.53
CA PRO A 213 -3.31 -8.10 -9.05
C PRO A 213 -4.41 -8.87 -9.82
N GLU A 214 -4.12 -10.12 -10.15
CA GLU A 214 -5.11 -11.04 -10.74
C GLU A 214 -6.11 -11.55 -9.68
N VAL A 215 -5.66 -11.60 -8.42
CA VAL A 215 -6.41 -12.15 -7.28
C VAL A 215 -6.18 -11.30 -6.03
N VAL A 216 -7.25 -11.06 -5.28
CA VAL A 216 -7.22 -10.44 -3.95
C VAL A 216 -7.54 -11.48 -2.88
N LEU A 217 -6.74 -11.52 -1.83
CA LEU A 217 -6.91 -12.37 -0.66
C LEU A 217 -7.64 -11.55 0.41
N ALA A 218 -8.88 -11.95 0.73
CA ALA A 218 -9.64 -11.38 1.84
C ALA A 218 -9.12 -11.89 3.20
N PRO A 219 -9.39 -11.20 4.33
CA PRO A 219 -9.09 -11.71 5.67
C PRO A 219 -9.76 -13.06 5.99
N ALA A 220 -10.93 -13.31 5.38
CA ALA A 220 -11.67 -14.56 5.48
C ALA A 220 -12.42 -14.84 4.18
N GLY A 221 -12.68 -16.12 3.89
CA GLY A 221 -13.34 -16.57 2.66
C GLY A 221 -12.37 -16.88 1.50
N PRO A 222 -12.90 -17.29 0.34
CA PRO A 222 -12.08 -17.67 -0.81
C PRO A 222 -11.41 -16.46 -1.48
N PRO A 223 -10.31 -16.66 -2.23
CA PRO A 223 -9.70 -15.62 -3.04
C PRO A 223 -10.69 -15.01 -4.05
N LEU A 224 -10.60 -13.69 -4.25
CA LEU A 224 -11.45 -12.92 -5.16
C LEU A 224 -10.68 -12.61 -6.45
N ALA A 225 -11.06 -13.20 -7.56
CA ALA A 225 -10.51 -12.88 -8.88
C ALA A 225 -11.07 -11.54 -9.41
N VAL A 226 -10.25 -10.82 -10.17
CA VAL A 226 -10.70 -9.67 -10.99
C VAL A 226 -11.31 -10.16 -12.32
N ASP A 227 -11.99 -9.29 -13.07
CA ASP A 227 -12.44 -9.63 -14.42
C ASP A 227 -11.22 -9.76 -15.37
N PRO A 228 -10.98 -10.93 -16.00
CA PRO A 228 -9.76 -11.16 -16.77
C PRO A 228 -9.64 -10.29 -18.03
N GLY A 229 -10.77 -9.94 -18.65
CA GLY A 229 -10.79 -9.08 -19.83
C GLY A 229 -10.40 -7.64 -19.47
N ALA A 230 -10.99 -7.10 -18.41
CA ALA A 230 -10.62 -5.79 -17.90
C ALA A 230 -9.18 -5.73 -17.36
N HIS A 231 -8.70 -6.80 -16.72
CA HIS A 231 -7.30 -6.90 -16.25
C HIS A 231 -6.32 -6.91 -17.43
N THR A 232 -6.61 -7.68 -18.49
CA THR A 232 -5.81 -7.69 -19.73
C THR A 232 -5.75 -6.29 -20.37
N ARG A 233 -6.88 -5.56 -20.41
CA ARG A 233 -6.89 -4.15 -20.86
C ARG A 233 -6.04 -3.26 -19.96
N ALA A 234 -6.04 -3.46 -18.64
CA ALA A 234 -5.24 -2.68 -17.71
C ALA A 234 -3.73 -2.94 -17.86
N LEU A 235 -3.32 -4.18 -18.15
CA LEU A 235 -1.94 -4.53 -18.52
C LEU A 235 -1.52 -3.82 -19.82
N ALA A 236 -2.37 -3.84 -20.86
CA ALA A 236 -2.11 -3.15 -22.12
C ALA A 236 -2.03 -1.62 -21.95
N ALA A 237 -2.91 -1.04 -21.12
CA ALA A 237 -2.89 0.37 -20.73
C ALA A 237 -1.58 0.76 -20.02
N ALA A 238 -1.15 -0.06 -19.05
CA ALA A 238 0.14 0.14 -18.39
C ALA A 238 1.32 0.07 -19.38
N ALA A 239 1.29 -0.89 -20.31
CA ALA A 239 2.33 -1.04 -21.33
C ALA A 239 2.42 0.16 -22.29
N ARG A 240 1.30 0.73 -22.74
CA ARG A 240 1.27 1.98 -23.54
C ARG A 240 1.89 3.16 -22.80
N ALA A 241 1.60 3.27 -21.51
CA ALA A 241 2.21 4.25 -20.62
C ALA A 241 3.70 3.99 -20.27
N GLY A 242 4.32 2.93 -20.79
CA GLY A 242 5.70 2.55 -20.47
C GLY A 242 5.88 2.03 -19.04
N LEU A 243 4.81 1.57 -18.39
CA LEU A 243 4.81 1.01 -17.04
C LEU A 243 4.86 -0.52 -17.08
N ALA A 244 5.67 -1.11 -16.22
CA ALA A 244 5.72 -2.55 -15.99
C ALA A 244 4.99 -2.89 -14.66
N PRO A 245 3.70 -3.29 -14.69
CA PRO A 245 2.96 -3.68 -13.50
C PRO A 245 3.42 -5.02 -12.93
N ALA A 246 3.34 -5.18 -11.62
CA ALA A 246 3.40 -6.49 -10.97
C ALA A 246 1.99 -7.08 -10.81
N THR A 247 1.80 -8.39 -11.05
CA THR A 247 0.46 -9.02 -11.12
C THR A 247 0.14 -10.04 -10.03
N GLY A 248 1.08 -10.30 -9.10
CA GLY A 248 0.89 -11.24 -8.00
C GLY A 248 -0.23 -10.86 -7.01
N PRO A 249 -0.58 -11.75 -6.06
CA PRO A 249 -1.74 -11.56 -5.19
C PRO A 249 -1.63 -10.31 -4.31
N LEU A 250 -2.75 -9.63 -4.12
CA LEU A 250 -2.91 -8.53 -3.15
C LEU A 250 -3.60 -9.06 -1.90
N ALA A 251 -3.07 -8.77 -0.70
CA ALA A 251 -3.79 -9.05 0.54
C ALA A 251 -4.59 -7.82 0.99
N THR A 252 -5.88 -7.98 1.27
CA THR A 252 -6.65 -6.96 2.00
C THR A 252 -6.62 -7.29 3.48
N VAL A 253 -6.33 -6.31 4.34
CA VAL A 253 -6.25 -6.47 5.80
C VAL A 253 -7.09 -5.42 6.53
N GLU A 254 -7.43 -5.70 7.78
CA GLU A 254 -8.21 -4.77 8.60
C GLU A 254 -7.34 -3.64 9.21
N GLU A 255 -6.08 -3.92 9.55
CA GLU A 255 -5.18 -2.96 10.21
C GLU A 255 -3.90 -2.73 9.40
N VAL A 256 -3.36 -1.50 9.51
CA VAL A 256 -2.15 -1.09 8.79
C VAL A 256 -0.95 -1.95 9.20
N VAL A 257 -0.28 -2.55 8.22
CA VAL A 257 0.94 -3.34 8.41
C VAL A 257 2.14 -2.39 8.49
N ASP A 258 2.43 -1.89 9.68
CA ASP A 258 3.32 -0.74 9.89
C ASP A 258 4.82 -1.07 10.08
N THR A 259 5.19 -2.35 10.22
CA THR A 259 6.59 -2.78 10.37
C THR A 259 7.06 -3.74 9.26
N PRO A 260 8.35 -3.70 8.87
CA PRO A 260 8.93 -4.65 7.92
C PRO A 260 8.78 -6.11 8.34
N ALA A 261 8.89 -6.39 9.64
CA ALA A 261 8.69 -7.73 10.19
C ALA A 261 7.25 -8.21 9.98
N ALA A 262 6.24 -7.37 10.23
CA ALA A 262 4.84 -7.70 9.99
C ALA A 262 4.54 -7.86 8.49
N LYS A 263 5.14 -7.02 7.62
CA LYS A 263 5.05 -7.15 6.15
C LYS A 263 5.64 -8.48 5.66
N ALA A 264 6.86 -8.81 6.07
CA ALA A 264 7.51 -10.07 5.72
C ALA A 264 6.73 -11.29 6.23
N ALA A 265 6.20 -11.23 7.46
CA ALA A 265 5.36 -12.28 8.01
C ALA A 265 4.04 -12.44 7.25
N LEU A 266 3.41 -11.35 6.80
CA LEU A 266 2.21 -11.40 5.97
C LEU A 266 2.54 -12.02 4.60
N ALA A 267 3.59 -11.54 3.93
CA ALA A 267 4.08 -12.07 2.65
C ALA A 267 4.33 -13.58 2.71
N HIS A 268 4.97 -14.05 3.79
CA HIS A 268 5.28 -15.46 3.99
C HIS A 268 4.03 -16.33 4.18
N ARG A 269 3.02 -15.84 4.92
CA ARG A 269 1.78 -16.59 5.18
C ARG A 269 0.85 -16.65 3.96
N THR A 270 0.79 -15.59 3.15
CA THR A 270 -0.24 -15.45 2.10
C THR A 270 0.30 -15.57 0.68
N GLY A 271 1.62 -15.42 0.47
CA GLY A 271 2.21 -15.30 -0.86
C GLY A 271 1.89 -13.97 -1.56
N ALA A 272 1.23 -13.02 -0.89
CA ALA A 272 0.88 -11.74 -1.47
C ALA A 272 2.10 -10.83 -1.68
N ILE A 273 2.11 -10.09 -2.80
CA ILE A 273 3.18 -9.16 -3.14
C ILE A 273 2.94 -7.74 -2.60
N ALA A 274 1.70 -7.40 -2.29
CA ALA A 274 1.29 -6.10 -1.78
C ALA A 274 0.12 -6.24 -0.77
N VAL A 275 -0.17 -5.17 -0.03
CA VAL A 275 -1.24 -5.09 0.97
C VAL A 275 -2.05 -3.81 0.87
N ASP A 276 -3.36 -3.91 1.01
CA ASP A 276 -4.30 -2.79 1.09
C ASP A 276 -5.39 -3.02 2.16
N MET A 277 -6.39 -2.16 2.26
CA MET A 277 -7.47 -2.29 3.25
C MET A 277 -8.89 -2.33 2.63
N GLU A 278 -9.05 -2.22 1.31
CA GLU A 278 -10.37 -2.01 0.67
C GLU A 278 -10.71 -2.97 -0.47
N SER A 279 -9.73 -3.52 -1.19
CA SER A 279 -9.95 -4.18 -2.48
C SER A 279 -10.82 -5.44 -2.37
N ALA A 280 -10.65 -6.26 -1.34
CA ALA A 280 -11.51 -7.43 -1.12
C ALA A 280 -12.98 -7.04 -0.92
N VAL A 281 -13.26 -5.98 -0.14
CA VAL A 281 -14.62 -5.49 0.12
C VAL A 281 -15.26 -4.97 -1.17
N ILE A 282 -14.50 -4.24 -1.99
CA ILE A 282 -14.97 -3.71 -3.27
C ILE A 282 -15.23 -4.84 -4.28
N LEU A 283 -14.33 -5.82 -4.40
CA LEU A 283 -14.52 -6.96 -5.31
C LEU A 283 -15.65 -7.90 -4.88
N ALA A 284 -15.87 -8.08 -3.57
CA ALA A 284 -16.99 -8.87 -3.06
C ALA A 284 -18.34 -8.30 -3.53
N VAL A 285 -18.57 -7.00 -3.31
CA VAL A 285 -19.82 -6.34 -3.74
C VAL A 285 -19.93 -6.25 -5.27
N ALA A 286 -18.82 -6.09 -5.99
CA ALA A 286 -18.83 -6.15 -7.46
C ALA A 286 -19.32 -7.52 -7.96
N ARG A 287 -18.80 -8.61 -7.40
CA ARG A 287 -19.18 -9.98 -7.72
C ARG A 287 -20.65 -10.26 -7.37
N GLU A 288 -21.12 -9.81 -6.21
CA GLU A 288 -22.53 -9.89 -5.78
C GLU A 288 -23.47 -9.16 -6.74
N ARG A 289 -23.04 -8.02 -7.32
CA ARG A 289 -23.80 -7.26 -8.31
C ARG A 289 -23.55 -7.68 -9.77
N GLY A 290 -22.75 -8.71 -10.02
CA GLY A 290 -22.42 -9.19 -11.37
C GLY A 290 -21.61 -8.19 -12.23
N LEU A 291 -20.91 -7.25 -11.60
CA LEU A 291 -20.12 -6.21 -12.27
C LEU A 291 -18.72 -6.71 -12.63
N ALA A 292 -18.21 -6.34 -13.80
CA ALA A 292 -16.78 -6.48 -14.07
C ALA A 292 -16.00 -5.53 -13.15
N ALA A 293 -14.94 -6.02 -12.53
CA ALA A 293 -14.14 -5.24 -11.59
C ALA A 293 -12.65 -5.56 -11.67
N ILE A 294 -11.81 -4.55 -11.48
CA ILE A 294 -10.36 -4.68 -11.37
C ILE A 294 -9.83 -3.89 -10.17
N VAL A 295 -8.57 -4.14 -9.85
CA VAL A 295 -7.82 -3.46 -8.82
C VAL A 295 -6.59 -2.79 -9.45
N VAL A 296 -6.37 -1.51 -9.13
CA VAL A 296 -5.25 -0.72 -9.65
C VAL A 296 -4.59 0.00 -8.48
N ARG A 297 -3.46 -0.54 -8.01
CA ARG A 297 -2.76 0.00 -6.83
C ARG A 297 -1.38 0.53 -7.19
N GLY A 298 -0.97 1.60 -6.52
CA GLY A 298 0.40 2.09 -6.54
C GLY A 298 1.07 1.90 -5.17
N VAL A 299 2.36 1.52 -5.16
CA VAL A 299 3.11 1.31 -3.91
C VAL A 299 3.38 2.63 -3.19
N SER A 300 2.82 2.84 -2.01
CA SER A 300 3.07 4.02 -1.16
C SER A 300 4.32 3.90 -0.29
N ASP A 301 4.73 2.67 0.02
CA ASP A 301 5.79 2.35 0.95
C ASP A 301 6.33 0.94 0.68
N THR A 302 7.65 0.77 0.81
CA THR A 302 8.34 -0.48 0.44
C THR A 302 8.28 -1.54 1.55
N ALA A 303 8.65 -2.78 1.23
CA ALA A 303 8.60 -3.90 2.18
C ALA A 303 9.50 -3.71 3.42
N ASP A 304 10.60 -2.97 3.27
CA ASP A 304 11.58 -2.60 4.29
C ASP A 304 11.25 -1.28 5.03
N GLN A 305 10.23 -0.54 4.58
CA GLN A 305 9.85 0.73 5.18
C GLN A 305 8.88 0.55 6.36
N SER A 306 9.26 1.09 7.53
CA SER A 306 8.35 1.29 8.67
C SER A 306 7.43 2.49 8.48
N LEU A 307 6.21 2.40 8.99
CA LEU A 307 5.20 3.47 8.95
C LEU A 307 4.98 4.09 10.34
N PRO A 308 4.59 5.39 10.41
CA PRO A 308 4.18 6.03 11.65
C PRO A 308 3.06 5.26 12.37
N PRO A 309 3.23 4.87 13.64
CA PRO A 309 2.25 4.04 14.35
C PRO A 309 0.93 4.77 14.54
N GLY A 310 -0.18 4.05 14.36
CA GLY A 310 -1.53 4.60 14.47
C GLY A 310 -2.00 5.39 13.24
N LEU A 311 -1.37 5.20 12.08
CA LEU A 311 -1.68 5.89 10.81
C LEU A 311 -3.17 5.83 10.42
N ALA A 312 -3.82 4.67 10.61
CA ALA A 312 -5.26 4.51 10.39
C ALA A 312 -6.12 5.51 11.18
N ARG A 313 -5.66 5.97 12.36
CA ARG A 313 -6.39 6.92 13.23
C ARG A 313 -6.30 8.38 12.76
N LEU A 314 -5.47 8.66 11.75
CA LEU A 314 -5.32 9.96 11.10
C LEU A 314 -6.34 10.18 9.98
N VAL A 315 -6.97 9.12 9.48
CA VAL A 315 -8.11 9.16 8.57
C VAL A 315 -9.35 8.74 9.37
N ASP A 316 -10.53 9.18 8.99
CA ASP A 316 -11.76 8.60 9.53
C ASP A 316 -12.43 7.60 8.60
N ALA A 317 -13.45 6.91 9.12
CA ALA A 317 -14.27 5.99 8.35
C ALA A 317 -14.91 6.65 7.11
N GLY A 318 -14.99 7.99 7.06
CA GLY A 318 -15.46 8.74 5.89
C GLY A 318 -14.41 8.92 4.80
N GLY A 319 -13.13 8.60 5.05
CA GLY A 319 -12.01 8.83 4.13
C GLY A 319 -11.36 10.23 4.29
N GLN A 320 -11.76 11.00 5.31
CA GLN A 320 -11.23 12.35 5.54
C GLN A 320 -10.00 12.30 6.44
N THR A 321 -8.93 12.99 6.05
CA THR A 321 -7.77 13.19 6.94
C THR A 321 -8.14 14.15 8.08
N ARG A 322 -7.67 13.86 9.29
CA ARG A 322 -7.88 14.67 10.50
C ARG A 322 -6.63 15.52 10.75
N PRO A 323 -6.50 16.73 10.17
CA PRO A 323 -5.25 17.50 10.18
C PRO A 323 -4.77 17.82 11.60
N ALA A 324 -5.67 18.12 12.53
CA ALA A 324 -5.32 18.35 13.93
C ALA A 324 -4.70 17.11 14.60
N ARG A 325 -5.15 15.90 14.27
CA ARG A 325 -4.56 14.65 14.79
C ARG A 325 -3.21 14.34 14.15
N ALA A 326 -3.06 14.60 12.85
CA ALA A 326 -1.78 14.46 12.16
C ALA A 326 -0.74 15.46 12.72
N ALA A 327 -1.12 16.72 12.89
CA ALA A 327 -0.28 17.75 13.52
C ALA A 327 0.08 17.37 14.97
N ALA A 328 -0.89 16.92 15.78
CA ALA A 328 -0.62 16.48 17.15
C ALA A 328 0.30 15.25 17.23
N LEU A 329 0.21 14.29 16.29
CA LEU A 329 1.13 13.16 16.21
C LEU A 329 2.57 13.63 15.91
N ILE A 330 2.73 14.54 14.95
CA ILE A 330 4.02 15.11 14.58
C ILE A 330 4.62 15.97 15.71
N LEU A 331 3.81 16.83 16.36
CA LEU A 331 4.25 17.64 17.50
C LEU A 331 4.68 16.79 18.69
N ARG A 332 3.98 15.69 18.96
CA ARG A 332 4.32 14.74 20.04
C ARG A 332 5.52 13.84 19.71
N ARG A 333 5.82 13.65 18.42
CA ARG A 333 6.90 12.76 17.94
C ARG A 333 7.56 13.35 16.67
N PRO A 334 8.36 14.42 16.78
CA PRO A 334 8.94 15.10 15.62
C PRO A 334 9.86 14.20 14.78
N ALA A 335 10.45 13.16 15.39
CA ALA A 335 11.20 12.12 14.69
C ALA A 335 10.38 11.37 13.60
N LEU A 336 9.04 11.35 13.70
CA LEU A 336 8.17 10.74 12.69
C LEU A 336 7.96 11.64 11.45
N LEU A 337 8.41 12.90 11.45
CA LEU A 337 8.21 13.82 10.33
C LEU A 337 8.83 13.30 9.03
N GLY A 338 10.03 12.72 9.10
CA GLY A 338 10.69 12.11 7.93
C GLY A 338 9.88 10.94 7.36
N GLN A 339 9.36 10.06 8.22
CA GLN A 339 8.55 8.91 7.82
C GLN A 339 7.20 9.35 7.22
N ALA A 340 6.53 10.33 7.83
CA ALA A 340 5.27 10.88 7.33
C ALA A 340 5.44 11.62 5.99
N TRP A 341 6.57 12.33 5.80
CA TRP A 341 6.88 12.99 4.53
C TRP A 341 7.23 11.97 3.43
N ALA A 342 8.02 10.95 3.75
CA ALA A 342 8.35 9.85 2.83
C ALA A 342 7.08 9.12 2.37
N LEU A 343 6.19 8.75 3.31
CA LEU A 343 4.89 8.15 2.99
C LEU A 343 4.03 9.08 2.13
N ARG A 344 3.92 10.37 2.48
CA ARG A 344 3.14 11.34 1.66
C ARG A 344 3.67 11.40 0.22
N ARG A 345 4.98 11.43 0.04
CA ARG A 345 5.62 11.40 -1.28
C ARG A 345 5.30 10.09 -2.01
N GLY A 346 5.40 8.95 -1.32
CA GLY A 346 5.09 7.63 -1.89
C GLY A 346 3.62 7.52 -2.33
N ILE A 347 2.67 7.99 -1.52
CA ILE A 347 1.24 8.07 -1.89
C ILE A 347 1.04 8.91 -3.16
N LEU A 348 1.70 10.07 -3.30
CA LEU A 348 1.57 10.90 -4.50
C LEU A 348 2.17 10.26 -5.76
N LEU A 349 3.27 9.51 -5.62
CA LEU A 349 3.86 8.72 -6.71
C LEU A 349 2.93 7.55 -7.10
N ALA A 350 2.40 6.83 -6.11
CA ALA A 350 1.42 5.76 -6.29
C ALA A 350 0.18 6.25 -7.07
N LEU A 351 -0.42 7.36 -6.63
CA LEU A 351 -1.61 7.93 -7.28
C LEU A 351 -1.33 8.43 -8.70
N THR A 352 -0.12 8.90 -8.99
CA THR A 352 0.29 9.24 -10.36
C THR A 352 0.30 8.02 -11.26
N ALA A 353 0.92 6.90 -10.83
CA ALA A 353 0.95 5.66 -11.60
C ALA A 353 -0.46 5.07 -11.82
N VAL A 354 -1.31 5.09 -10.78
CA VAL A 354 -2.71 4.66 -10.86
C VAL A 354 -3.50 5.53 -11.85
N ALA A 355 -3.38 6.86 -11.76
CA ALA A 355 -4.10 7.78 -12.64
C ALA A 355 -3.70 7.61 -14.12
N VAL A 356 -2.43 7.34 -14.42
CA VAL A 356 -1.97 7.08 -15.79
C VAL A 356 -2.68 5.85 -16.38
N VAL A 357 -2.75 4.73 -15.65
CA VAL A 357 -3.46 3.52 -16.11
C VAL A 357 -4.97 3.74 -16.24
N VAL A 358 -5.58 4.46 -15.30
CA VAL A 358 -7.02 4.78 -15.35
C VAL A 358 -7.35 5.64 -16.56
N ARG A 359 -6.49 6.59 -16.95
CA ARG A 359 -6.67 7.38 -18.18
C ARG A 359 -6.57 6.50 -19.43
N GLU A 360 -5.49 5.74 -19.54
CA GLU A 360 -5.23 4.83 -20.67
C GLU A 360 -6.33 3.77 -20.85
N LEU A 361 -6.98 3.34 -19.77
CA LEU A 361 -8.18 2.52 -19.83
C LEU A 361 -9.37 3.28 -20.44
N GLY A 362 -9.61 4.51 -19.98
CA GLY A 362 -10.70 5.37 -20.46
C GLY A 362 -10.60 5.71 -21.95
N GLU A 363 -9.39 5.90 -22.47
CA GLU A 363 -9.13 6.20 -23.89
C GLU A 363 -9.32 4.98 -24.84
N THR A 364 -9.65 3.79 -24.29
CA THR A 364 -9.87 2.55 -25.07
C THR A 364 -11.26 1.91 -24.85
N GLY A 365 -12.20 2.67 -24.28
CA GLY A 365 -13.60 2.28 -24.05
C GLY A 365 -14.53 2.59 -25.21
#